data_AF-A0A7C4T4I3-F1
#
_entry.id   AF-A0A7C4T4I3-F1
#
_cell.length_a   1.000
_cell.length_b   1.000
_cell.length_c   1.000
_cell.angle_alpha   90.00
_cell.angle_beta   90.00
_cell.angle_gamma   90.00
#
_symmetry.space_group_name_H-M   'P 1'
#
loop_
_entity.id
_entity.type
_entity.pdbx_description
1 polymer ?
#
loop_
_entity_poly.entity_id
_entity_poly.type
_entity_poly.pdbx_seq_one_letter_code
_entity_poly.pdbx_strand_id
1 'polypeptide(L)'
;MSLASRRRTMPPRTRDSATKARNPRWSRVPMHHPSRSRRKPFGRSGGRGALAHGQPPWRPVPPPWTDRHVRRIIGQNPSSRTSLARPMALRAVFDEREVDPNLAGVCGLYCGACPIYRAWVEQDAARLETLARALGVSMERLMCTGCRNPGTFCFGGECDIKGCAQAKGVAFCADCEEFPCDRLQRAAAGSAFRSSLFENVTRMREKGWYAWLREQDGRWRCLVCRAKLAYDERTCHACGRAMSPR
;
A
#
# COMPACT_ATOMS: atom_id res chain seq x y z
N MET A 1 -59.29 -55.53 6.27
CA MET A 1 -59.84 -54.21 6.67
C MET A 1 -58.68 -53.22 6.79
N SER A 2 -58.71 -52.24 5.89
CA SER A 2 -57.99 -50.95 5.78
C SER A 2 -56.69 -50.66 6.57
N LEU A 3 -55.58 -50.59 5.81
CA LEU A 3 -54.36 -49.84 6.15
C LEU A 3 -54.57 -48.35 5.84
N ALA A 4 -54.76 -47.52 6.85
CA ALA A 4 -54.93 -46.08 6.68
C ALA A 4 -53.57 -45.35 6.60
N SER A 5 -53.17 -44.97 5.39
CA SER A 5 -52.03 -44.10 5.13
C SER A 5 -52.25 -42.70 5.72
N ARG A 6 -51.46 -42.29 6.72
CA ARG A 6 -51.42 -40.88 7.14
C ARG A 6 -50.50 -40.12 6.17
N ARG A 7 -51.09 -39.49 5.16
CA ARG A 7 -50.41 -38.47 4.34
C ARG A 7 -50.11 -37.27 5.25
N ARG A 8 -48.84 -37.00 5.53
CA ARG A 8 -48.40 -35.72 6.11
C ARG A 8 -48.51 -34.66 5.02
N THR A 9 -49.48 -33.78 5.14
CA THR A 9 -49.57 -32.56 4.32
C THR A 9 -48.45 -31.61 4.73
N MET A 10 -47.59 -31.25 3.77
CA MET A 10 -46.58 -30.20 3.93
C MET A 10 -47.28 -28.83 4.02
N PRO A 11 -46.89 -27.93 4.94
CA PRO A 11 -47.34 -26.54 4.90
C PRO A 11 -46.69 -25.80 3.72
N PRO A 12 -47.35 -24.78 3.16
CA PRO A 12 -46.85 -24.05 1.99
C PRO A 12 -45.57 -23.28 2.32
N ARG A 13 -44.60 -23.32 1.39
CA ARG A 13 -43.38 -22.51 1.44
C ARG A 13 -43.75 -21.04 1.33
N THR A 14 -43.57 -20.29 2.41
CA THR A 14 -43.56 -18.83 2.38
C THR A 14 -42.36 -18.37 1.54
N ARG A 15 -42.62 -17.54 0.53
CA ARG A 15 -41.59 -16.80 -0.21
C ARG A 15 -41.07 -15.70 0.71
N ASP A 16 -40.05 -16.02 1.51
CA ASP A 16 -39.32 -14.97 2.21
C ASP A 16 -38.34 -14.29 1.26
N SER A 17 -38.77 -13.08 0.92
CA SER A 17 -38.02 -11.96 0.37
C SER A 17 -36.55 -12.00 0.73
N ALA A 18 -35.70 -12.23 -0.26
CA ALA A 18 -34.26 -12.06 -0.14
C ALA A 18 -33.94 -10.59 0.20
N THR A 19 -33.80 -10.29 1.48
CA THR A 19 -33.24 -9.04 1.97
C THR A 19 -31.75 -9.07 1.66
N LYS A 20 -31.38 -8.38 0.57
CA LYS A 20 -30.00 -8.10 0.17
C LYS A 20 -29.28 -7.41 1.34
N ALA A 21 -28.56 -8.18 2.15
CA ALA A 21 -27.61 -7.65 3.12
C ALA A 21 -26.51 -6.91 2.36
N ARG A 22 -26.60 -5.59 2.29
CA ARG A 22 -25.56 -4.72 1.75
C ARG A 22 -24.39 -4.76 2.72
N ASN A 23 -23.27 -5.34 2.30
CA ASN A 23 -22.02 -5.33 3.05
C ASN A 23 -21.47 -3.88 3.12
N PRO A 24 -21.42 -3.23 4.29
CA PRO A 24 -21.00 -1.84 4.41
C PRO A 24 -19.51 -1.80 4.65
N ARG A 25 -18.67 -1.97 3.61
CA ARG A 25 -17.21 -1.92 3.84
C ARG A 25 -16.38 -1.11 2.87
N TRP A 26 -16.96 -0.57 1.81
CA TRP A 26 -16.27 0.34 0.90
C TRP A 26 -17.26 1.39 0.41
N SER A 27 -17.48 2.42 1.22
CA SER A 27 -18.22 3.61 0.78
C SER A 27 -17.52 4.18 -0.44
N ARG A 28 -18.24 4.26 -1.57
CA ARG A 28 -17.73 4.86 -2.82
C ARG A 28 -17.32 6.30 -2.53
N VAL A 29 -16.01 6.56 -2.52
CA VAL A 29 -15.49 7.92 -2.53
C VAL A 29 -15.66 8.46 -3.95
N PRO A 30 -16.31 9.62 -4.16
CA PRO A 30 -16.36 10.25 -5.48
C PRO A 30 -14.93 10.63 -5.89
N MET A 31 -14.42 10.03 -6.96
CA MET A 31 -13.21 10.54 -7.62
C MET A 31 -13.60 11.75 -8.45
N HIS A 32 -13.10 12.93 -8.09
CA HIS A 32 -13.20 14.11 -8.93
C HIS A 32 -12.35 13.90 -10.19
N HIS A 33 -13.01 13.72 -11.33
CA HIS A 33 -12.36 13.80 -12.64
C HIS A 33 -11.95 15.26 -12.89
N PRO A 34 -10.69 15.55 -13.28
CA PRO A 34 -10.36 16.87 -13.80
C PRO A 34 -11.13 17.10 -15.11
N SER A 35 -11.93 18.17 -15.15
CA SER A 35 -12.74 18.56 -16.29
C SER A 35 -11.84 18.85 -17.50
N ARG A 36 -12.21 18.30 -18.66
CA ARG A 36 -11.58 18.61 -19.96
C ARG A 36 -11.81 20.08 -20.30
N SER A 37 -10.84 20.94 -20.03
CA SER A 37 -10.79 22.28 -20.63
C SER A 37 -10.43 22.17 -22.11
N ARG A 38 -11.30 22.68 -22.97
CA ARG A 38 -11.13 22.75 -24.44
C ARG A 38 -9.79 23.42 -24.77
N ARG A 39 -8.90 22.70 -25.46
CA ARG A 39 -7.71 23.30 -26.08
C ARG A 39 -8.15 24.10 -27.30
N LYS A 40 -7.83 25.41 -27.33
CA LYS A 40 -7.84 26.21 -28.55
C LYS A 40 -6.65 25.81 -29.44
N PRO A 41 -6.78 25.82 -30.78
CA PRO A 41 -5.68 25.45 -31.67
C PRO A 41 -4.64 26.58 -31.71
N PHE A 42 -3.38 26.24 -31.44
CA PHE A 42 -2.24 27.14 -31.67
C PHE A 42 -1.82 27.03 -33.13
N GLY A 43 -1.74 28.18 -33.80
CA GLY A 43 -1.34 28.32 -35.20
C GLY A 43 0.12 27.92 -35.45
N ARG A 44 0.36 27.42 -36.66
CA ARG A 44 1.67 27.08 -37.21
C ARG A 44 2.36 28.33 -37.78
N SER A 45 3.58 28.57 -37.31
CA SER A 45 4.73 29.08 -38.07
C SER A 45 5.96 28.48 -37.37
N GLY A 46 6.90 27.78 -38.00
CA GLY A 46 7.55 28.05 -39.28
C GLY A 46 8.98 28.50 -38.98
N GLY A 47 9.89 27.58 -38.69
CA GLY A 47 11.30 27.90 -38.42
C GLY A 47 12.15 26.65 -38.22
N ARG A 48 12.97 26.32 -39.22
CA ARG A 48 13.99 25.26 -39.16
C ARG A 48 15.16 25.77 -38.32
N GLY A 49 15.58 25.01 -37.31
CA GLY A 49 16.75 25.28 -36.49
C GLY A 49 17.30 23.95 -35.96
N ALA A 50 18.58 23.70 -36.24
CA ALA A 50 19.28 22.46 -35.98
C ALA A 50 19.44 22.15 -34.47
N LEU A 51 19.69 20.87 -34.22
CA LEU A 51 19.88 20.20 -32.93
C LEU A 51 20.97 20.85 -32.06
N ALA A 52 20.63 21.18 -30.81
CA ALA A 52 21.58 21.34 -29.70
C ALA A 52 20.87 21.04 -28.36
N HIS A 53 21.64 20.49 -27.42
CA HIS A 53 21.24 19.76 -26.22
C HIS A 53 20.44 20.56 -25.18
N GLY A 54 19.45 19.92 -24.56
CA GLY A 54 18.81 20.38 -23.31
C GLY A 54 18.41 19.19 -22.44
N GLN A 55 19.21 18.87 -21.43
CA GLN A 55 18.86 17.90 -20.39
C GLN A 55 17.61 18.39 -19.61
N PRO A 56 16.68 17.51 -19.19
CA PRO A 56 15.58 17.91 -18.32
C PRO A 56 16.10 18.39 -16.94
N PRO A 57 15.42 19.34 -16.27
CA PRO A 57 15.93 20.05 -15.08
C PRO A 57 15.99 19.20 -13.79
N TRP A 58 15.80 17.88 -13.88
CA TRP A 58 15.84 16.98 -12.75
C TRP A 58 17.18 16.26 -12.68
N ARG A 59 18.09 16.76 -11.85
CA ARG A 59 19.17 15.92 -11.30
C ARG A 59 18.66 15.29 -10.00
N PRO A 60 18.62 13.96 -9.88
CA PRO A 60 18.33 13.33 -8.59
C PRO A 60 19.44 13.74 -7.60
N VAL A 61 19.04 14.36 -6.49
CA VAL A 61 19.94 14.56 -5.36
C VAL A 61 20.15 13.19 -4.71
N PRO A 62 21.36 12.62 -4.74
CA PRO A 62 21.60 11.34 -4.10
C PRO A 62 21.48 11.50 -2.57
N PRO A 63 20.98 10.49 -1.86
CA PRO A 63 20.87 10.56 -0.41
C PRO A 63 22.26 10.68 0.25
N PRO A 64 22.35 11.29 1.46
CA PRO A 64 23.60 11.76 2.07
C PRO A 64 24.61 10.66 2.47
N TRP A 65 24.32 9.39 2.21
CA TRP A 65 25.18 8.26 2.56
C TRP A 65 26.14 7.82 1.43
N THR A 66 26.12 8.49 0.28
CA THR A 66 26.71 7.95 -0.95
C THR A 66 28.16 8.30 -1.24
N ASP A 67 28.90 8.95 -0.34
CA ASP A 67 30.32 9.20 -0.63
C ASP A 67 31.27 8.86 0.51
N ARG A 68 32.25 8.01 0.17
CA ARG A 68 33.49 7.69 0.89
C ARG A 68 33.57 6.49 1.86
N HIS A 69 32.64 5.53 1.86
CA HIS A 69 32.88 4.22 2.56
C HIS A 69 32.78 2.95 1.69
N VAL A 70 32.48 3.06 0.39
CA VAL A 70 32.35 1.88 -0.50
C VAL A 70 33.69 1.47 -1.15
N ARG A 71 34.72 2.32 -1.12
CA ARG A 71 36.03 2.03 -1.76
C ARG A 71 37.00 1.20 -0.91
N ARG A 72 36.66 0.82 0.33
CA ARG A 72 37.59 0.05 1.20
C ARG A 72 37.40 -1.47 1.15
N ILE A 73 36.35 -1.96 0.48
CA ILE A 73 36.07 -3.41 0.38
C ILE A 73 36.70 -4.05 -0.87
N ILE A 74 37.08 -3.27 -1.89
CA ILE A 74 37.65 -3.77 -3.16
C ILE A 74 39.18 -3.67 -3.17
N GLY A 75 39.87 -4.21 -2.15
CA GLY A 75 41.31 -4.01 -2.07
C GLY A 75 42.11 -4.94 -1.16
N GLN A 76 41.56 -6.08 -0.72
CA GLN A 76 42.38 -7.09 -0.05
C GLN A 76 42.14 -8.45 -0.71
N ASN A 77 43.19 -8.91 -1.40
CA ASN A 77 43.30 -10.17 -2.11
C ASN A 77 43.65 -11.29 -1.11
N PRO A 78 42.79 -12.30 -0.87
CA PRO A 78 43.19 -13.52 -0.21
C PRO A 78 43.47 -14.58 -1.30
N SER A 79 44.63 -14.47 -1.94
CA SER A 79 45.21 -15.58 -2.68
C SER A 79 45.57 -16.68 -1.67
N SER A 80 44.64 -17.61 -1.45
CA SER A 80 44.87 -19.05 -1.22
C SER A 80 43.70 -19.66 -0.43
N ARG A 81 42.77 -20.30 -1.14
CA ARG A 81 42.43 -21.72 -0.90
C ARG A 81 41.36 -22.18 -1.88
N THR A 82 41.75 -23.25 -2.54
CA THR A 82 41.04 -24.07 -3.51
C THR A 82 39.79 -24.68 -2.89
N SER A 83 38.62 -24.39 -3.43
CA SER A 83 37.39 -25.19 -3.28
C SER A 83 36.39 -24.77 -4.34
N LEU A 84 36.02 -25.73 -5.19
CA LEU A 84 35.24 -25.59 -6.41
C LEU A 84 33.84 -25.00 -6.18
N ALA A 85 33.50 -24.04 -7.04
CA ALA A 85 32.19 -23.68 -7.59
C ALA A 85 30.92 -24.11 -6.81
N ARG A 86 30.33 -23.14 -6.11
CA ARG A 86 28.89 -22.83 -6.26
C ARG A 86 28.82 -21.37 -6.70
N PRO A 87 28.14 -20.99 -7.79
CA PRO A 87 27.93 -19.58 -8.07
C PRO A 87 27.20 -19.02 -6.86
N MET A 88 27.84 -18.07 -6.15
CA MET A 88 27.17 -17.28 -5.13
C MET A 88 26.11 -16.46 -5.84
N ALA A 89 24.94 -17.08 -6.08
CA ALA A 89 23.74 -16.32 -6.34
C ALA A 89 23.66 -15.28 -5.23
N LEU A 90 23.67 -14.01 -5.62
CA LEU A 90 23.50 -12.89 -4.73
C LEU A 90 22.14 -13.08 -4.04
N ARG A 91 22.16 -13.77 -2.90
CA ARG A 91 20.97 -13.97 -2.10
C ARG A 91 20.75 -12.62 -1.45
N ALA A 92 19.72 -11.89 -1.89
CA ALA A 92 19.32 -10.70 -1.18
C ALA A 92 19.06 -11.10 0.28
N VAL A 93 20.00 -10.75 1.16
CA VAL A 93 19.82 -10.87 2.60
C VAL A 93 18.89 -9.70 2.94
N PHE A 94 17.58 -9.90 2.75
CA PHE A 94 16.60 -9.07 3.42
C PHE A 94 16.66 -9.47 4.89
N ASP A 95 17.61 -8.87 5.61
CA ASP A 95 17.69 -8.95 7.07
C ASP A 95 16.31 -8.59 7.64
N GLU A 96 15.81 -9.40 8.57
CA GLU A 96 14.59 -9.14 9.32
C GLU A 96 14.64 -7.80 10.10
N ARG A 97 15.78 -7.08 10.07
CA ARG A 97 16.00 -5.77 10.65
C ARG A 97 15.70 -4.57 9.72
N GLU A 98 15.53 -4.73 8.41
CA GLU A 98 15.30 -3.58 7.52
C GLU A 98 13.83 -3.54 7.03
N VAL A 99 13.03 -2.67 7.66
CA VAL A 99 11.66 -2.37 7.23
C VAL A 99 11.70 -1.39 6.05
N ASP A 100 11.02 -1.71 4.95
CA ASP A 100 10.94 -0.86 3.75
C ASP A 100 10.29 0.50 4.09
N PRO A 101 11.03 1.63 3.99
CA PRO A 101 10.50 2.96 4.29
C PRO A 101 9.29 3.36 3.45
N ASN A 102 9.09 2.75 2.27
CA ASN A 102 7.93 3.01 1.43
C ASN A 102 6.62 2.54 2.05
N LEU A 103 6.69 1.71 3.10
CA LEU A 103 5.53 1.26 3.86
C LEU A 103 5.09 2.25 4.94
N ALA A 104 5.91 3.25 5.22
CA ALA A 104 5.53 4.39 6.05
C ALA A 104 4.83 5.45 5.19
N GLY A 105 3.50 5.42 5.19
CA GLY A 105 2.69 6.44 4.54
C GLY A 105 2.93 7.82 5.15
N VAL A 106 2.95 8.85 4.30
CA VAL A 106 3.13 10.26 4.71
C VAL A 106 2.12 10.64 5.81
N CYS A 107 0.89 10.11 5.74
CA CYS A 107 -0.18 10.33 6.70
C CYS A 107 -0.17 9.40 7.93
N GLY A 108 0.84 8.56 8.12
CA GLY A 108 0.85 7.52 9.16
C GLY A 108 0.06 6.25 8.82
N LEU A 109 -0.29 6.04 7.54
CA LEU A 109 -0.84 4.76 7.10
C LEU A 109 0.28 3.73 6.95
N TYR A 110 0.16 2.58 7.59
CA TYR A 110 1.10 1.48 7.38
C TYR A 110 0.73 0.64 6.15
N CYS A 111 1.41 0.84 5.02
CA CYS A 111 1.08 0.11 3.78
C CYS A 111 1.30 -1.39 3.89
N GLY A 112 2.16 -1.85 4.80
CA GLY A 112 2.38 -3.28 5.02
C GLY A 112 1.15 -4.03 5.51
N ALA A 113 0.09 -3.34 5.96
CA ALA A 113 -1.21 -3.93 6.29
C ALA A 113 -2.32 -3.57 5.28
N CYS A 114 -2.00 -2.85 4.21
CA CYS A 114 -2.99 -2.47 3.21
C CYS A 114 -3.40 -3.70 2.38
N PRO A 115 -4.71 -4.01 2.27
CA PRO A 115 -5.17 -5.17 1.50
C PRO A 115 -4.71 -5.16 0.04
N ILE A 116 -4.65 -3.98 -0.58
CA ILE A 116 -4.23 -3.80 -1.97
C ILE A 116 -2.72 -4.05 -2.12
N TYR A 117 -1.92 -3.46 -1.22
CA TYR A 117 -0.47 -3.69 -1.21
C TYR A 117 -0.16 -5.18 -0.97
N ARG A 118 -0.81 -5.82 0.02
CA ARG A 118 -0.62 -7.25 0.32
C ARG A 118 -0.94 -8.12 -0.89
N ALA A 119 -2.13 -7.94 -1.48
CA ALA A 119 -2.56 -8.69 -2.66
C ALA A 119 -1.57 -8.55 -3.83
N TRP A 120 -1.06 -7.32 -4.05
CA TRP A 120 -0.07 -7.08 -5.11
C TRP A 120 1.27 -7.76 -4.81
N VAL A 121 1.86 -7.57 -3.63
CA VAL A 121 3.19 -8.14 -3.33
C VAL A 121 3.18 -9.66 -3.16
N GLU A 122 2.05 -10.23 -2.75
CA GLU A 122 1.82 -11.68 -2.68
C GLU A 122 1.50 -12.28 -4.06
N GLN A 123 1.25 -11.45 -5.07
CA GLN A 123 0.79 -11.86 -6.40
C GLN A 123 -0.49 -12.72 -6.34
N ASP A 124 -1.40 -12.37 -5.43
CA ASP A 124 -2.68 -13.05 -5.25
C ASP A 124 -3.71 -12.51 -6.26
N ALA A 125 -3.75 -13.13 -7.44
CA ALA A 125 -4.62 -12.75 -8.54
C ALA A 125 -6.11 -12.76 -8.15
N ALA A 126 -6.55 -13.77 -7.39
CA ALA A 126 -7.95 -13.90 -6.98
C ALA A 126 -8.36 -12.77 -6.01
N ARG A 127 -7.47 -12.40 -5.08
CA ARG A 127 -7.68 -11.27 -4.18
C ARG A 127 -7.66 -9.94 -4.95
N LEU A 128 -6.74 -9.77 -5.90
CA LEU A 128 -6.68 -8.58 -6.76
C LEU A 128 -7.95 -8.41 -7.59
N GLU A 129 -8.46 -9.47 -8.21
CA GLU A 129 -9.73 -9.44 -8.96
C GLU A 129 -10.92 -9.05 -8.06
N THR A 130 -10.95 -9.58 -6.84
CA THR A 130 -11.99 -9.28 -5.86
C THR A 130 -11.93 -7.81 -5.43
N LEU A 131 -10.73 -7.30 -5.14
CA LEU A 131 -10.51 -5.90 -4.80
C LEU A 131 -10.86 -4.96 -5.98
N ALA A 132 -10.45 -5.31 -7.20
CA ALA A 132 -10.70 -4.53 -8.41
C ALA A 132 -12.20 -4.36 -8.65
N ARG A 133 -12.95 -5.47 -8.55
CA ARG A 133 -14.42 -5.46 -8.64
C ARG A 133 -15.07 -4.65 -7.51
N ALA A 134 -14.62 -4.82 -6.27
CA ALA A 134 -15.18 -4.10 -5.13
C ALA A 134 -14.95 -2.59 -5.21
N LEU A 135 -13.80 -2.17 -5.75
CA LEU A 135 -13.40 -0.77 -5.89
C LEU A 135 -13.87 -0.14 -7.22
N GLY A 136 -14.33 -0.95 -8.18
CA GLY A 136 -14.74 -0.47 -9.50
C GLY A 136 -13.58 0.05 -10.34
N VAL A 137 -12.40 -0.55 -10.22
CA VAL A 137 -11.18 -0.19 -10.95
C VAL A 137 -10.61 -1.41 -11.68
N SER A 138 -9.69 -1.21 -12.62
CA SER A 138 -8.98 -2.31 -13.27
C SER A 138 -7.91 -2.90 -12.36
N MET A 139 -7.44 -4.12 -12.66
CA MET A 139 -6.38 -4.77 -11.87
C MET A 139 -5.05 -4.02 -11.98
N GLU A 140 -4.75 -3.43 -13.13
CA GLU A 140 -3.55 -2.61 -13.35
C GLU A 140 -3.53 -1.41 -12.40
N ARG A 141 -4.71 -0.88 -12.03
CA ARG A 141 -4.80 0.22 -11.06
C ARG A 141 -4.39 -0.18 -9.64
N LEU A 142 -4.44 -1.47 -9.33
CA LEU A 142 -4.06 -2.04 -8.03
C LEU A 142 -2.56 -2.27 -7.88
N MET A 143 -1.76 -1.99 -8.92
CA MET A 143 -0.30 -1.96 -8.82
C MET A 143 0.14 -1.04 -7.67
N CYS A 144 0.66 -1.64 -6.59
CA CYS A 144 0.96 -0.91 -5.37
C CYS A 144 2.21 -1.47 -4.69
N THR A 145 3.24 -0.64 -4.59
CA THR A 145 4.53 -0.98 -4.00
C THR A 145 4.83 -0.14 -2.75
N GLY A 146 3.91 0.73 -2.33
CA GLY A 146 4.07 1.60 -1.17
C GLY A 146 3.54 3.02 -1.39
N CYS A 147 3.41 3.80 -0.32
CA CYS A 147 2.84 5.15 -0.38
C CYS A 147 3.78 6.15 -1.08
N ARG A 148 5.08 5.96 -0.88
CA ARG A 148 6.16 6.87 -1.31
C ARG A 148 6.66 6.61 -2.72
N ASN A 149 6.11 5.63 -3.42
CA ASN A 149 6.43 5.35 -4.81
C ASN A 149 5.62 6.23 -5.78
N PRO A 150 6.08 6.37 -7.04
CA PRO A 150 5.38 7.14 -8.07
C PRO A 150 3.92 6.70 -8.26
N GLY A 151 3.07 7.60 -8.76
CA GLY A 151 1.62 7.43 -8.81
C GLY A 151 1.13 6.15 -9.51
N THR A 152 1.84 5.66 -10.51
CA THR A 152 1.51 4.41 -11.22
C THR A 152 1.73 3.15 -10.38
N PHE A 153 2.63 3.21 -9.39
CA PHE A 153 2.97 2.11 -8.49
C PHE A 153 2.44 2.35 -7.07
N CYS A 154 1.52 3.29 -6.91
CA CYS A 154 0.87 3.62 -5.66
C CYS A 154 -0.63 3.62 -5.87
N PHE A 155 -1.37 2.76 -5.16
CA PHE A 155 -2.84 2.81 -5.22
C PHE A 155 -3.38 4.20 -4.82
N GLY A 156 -2.73 4.86 -3.86
CA GLY A 156 -3.05 6.23 -3.46
C GLY A 156 -2.81 7.28 -4.55
N GLY A 157 -2.05 6.95 -5.60
CA GLY A 157 -1.79 7.82 -6.76
C GLY A 157 -1.24 9.19 -6.36
N GLU A 158 -1.70 10.22 -7.06
CA GLU A 158 -1.58 11.61 -6.62
C GLU A 158 -2.53 11.85 -5.45
N CYS A 159 -1.97 11.93 -4.25
CA CYS A 159 -2.72 12.10 -3.01
C CYS A 159 -2.49 13.51 -2.48
N ASP A 160 -3.58 14.19 -2.14
CA ASP A 160 -3.63 15.55 -1.61
C ASP A 160 -2.90 15.71 -0.27
N ILE A 161 -2.73 14.63 0.52
CA ILE A 161 -1.83 14.66 1.69
C ILE A 161 -0.36 14.64 1.28
N LYS A 162 0.04 13.88 0.24
CA LYS A 162 1.42 13.89 -0.26
C LYS A 162 1.78 15.27 -0.82
N GLY A 163 0.89 15.86 -1.61
CA GLY A 163 1.06 17.22 -2.12
C GLY A 163 1.15 18.26 -1.00
N CYS A 164 0.31 18.13 0.05
CA CYS A 164 0.39 19.00 1.21
C CYS A 164 1.73 18.88 1.95
N ALA A 165 2.21 17.66 2.22
CA ALA A 165 3.47 17.44 2.92
C ALA A 165 4.65 18.01 2.12
N GLN A 166 4.65 17.79 0.80
CA GLN A 166 5.64 18.35 -0.11
C GLN A 166 5.63 19.89 -0.09
N ALA A 167 4.46 20.52 -0.21
CA ALA A 167 4.34 21.98 -0.20
C ALA A 167 4.84 22.62 1.10
N LYS A 168 4.78 21.88 2.21
CA LYS A 168 5.26 22.31 3.53
C LYS A 168 6.69 21.88 3.85
N GLY A 169 7.33 21.11 2.98
CA GLY A 169 8.68 20.61 3.22
C GLY A 169 8.79 19.58 4.36
N VAL A 170 7.68 18.91 4.73
CA VAL A 170 7.67 17.89 5.80
C VAL A 170 7.67 16.48 5.23
N ALA A 171 8.37 15.56 5.86
CA ALA A 171 8.45 14.17 5.41
C ALA A 171 7.17 13.39 5.77
N PHE A 172 6.61 13.65 6.95
CA PHE A 172 5.39 13.01 7.46
C PHE A 172 4.44 14.05 8.07
N CYS A 173 3.15 13.69 8.19
CA CYS A 173 2.20 14.48 8.98
C CYS A 173 2.62 14.58 10.46
N ALA A 174 3.46 13.66 10.95
CA ALA A 174 4.04 13.74 12.28
C ALA A 174 4.93 14.97 12.44
N ASP A 175 5.65 15.38 11.40
CA ASP A 175 6.55 16.52 11.43
C ASP A 175 5.83 17.86 11.14
N CYS A 176 4.52 17.81 10.85
CA CYS A 176 3.72 18.97 10.47
C CYS A 176 3.20 19.69 11.72
N GLU A 177 3.56 20.95 11.94
CA GLU A 177 3.11 21.74 13.10
C GLU A 177 1.57 21.88 13.19
N GLU A 178 0.89 21.90 12.04
CA GLU A 178 -0.57 21.94 11.97
C GLU A 178 -1.27 20.61 12.30
N PHE A 179 -0.56 19.52 12.60
CA PHE A 179 -1.24 18.31 13.07
C PHE A 179 -1.71 18.48 14.51
N PRO A 180 -2.96 18.08 14.85
CA PRO A 180 -3.98 17.47 13.97
C PRO A 180 -4.72 18.48 13.06
N CYS A 181 -5.08 18.07 11.83
CA CYS A 181 -5.78 18.94 10.87
C CYS A 181 -6.93 18.25 10.12
N ASP A 182 -7.85 19.05 9.58
CA ASP A 182 -9.05 18.59 8.86
C ASP A 182 -8.74 17.69 7.66
N ARG A 183 -7.62 17.94 6.97
CA ARG A 183 -7.22 17.11 5.82
C ARG A 183 -6.95 15.68 6.26
N LEU A 184 -6.26 15.49 7.39
CA LEU A 184 -6.02 14.17 7.94
C LEU A 184 -7.31 13.56 8.49
N GLN A 185 -8.18 14.38 9.09
CA GLN A 185 -9.48 13.93 9.58
C GLN A 185 -10.37 13.36 8.47
N ARG A 186 -10.48 14.05 7.34
CA ARG A 186 -11.20 13.56 6.15
C ARG A 186 -10.60 12.26 5.62
N ALA A 187 -9.27 12.15 5.58
CA ALA A 187 -8.62 10.92 5.14
C ALA A 187 -8.90 9.74 6.10
N ALA A 188 -8.88 9.98 7.41
CA ALA A 188 -9.16 8.97 8.43
C ALA A 188 -10.59 8.44 8.34
N ALA A 189 -11.56 9.31 8.03
CA ALA A 189 -12.96 8.93 7.83
C ALA A 189 -13.21 8.14 6.52
N GLY A 190 -12.25 8.12 5.59
CA GLY A 190 -12.45 7.54 4.26
C GLY A 190 -12.52 6.00 4.21
N SER A 191 -11.99 5.29 5.21
CA SER A 191 -12.16 3.84 5.35
C SER A 191 -11.76 3.34 6.73
N ALA A 192 -12.27 2.17 7.13
CA ALA A 192 -11.88 1.53 8.40
C ALA A 192 -10.36 1.30 8.50
N PHE A 193 -9.69 0.98 7.39
CA PHE A 193 -8.22 0.84 7.38
C PHE A 193 -7.48 2.13 7.75
N ARG A 194 -8.10 3.29 7.50
CA ARG A 194 -7.55 4.61 7.81
C ARG A 194 -7.98 5.15 9.18
N SER A 195 -8.72 4.38 10.00
CA SER A 195 -9.13 4.87 11.33
C SER A 195 -7.93 5.08 12.27
N SER A 196 -6.82 4.37 12.05
CA SER A 196 -5.60 4.45 12.86
C SER A 196 -4.66 5.60 12.49
N LEU A 197 -5.01 6.49 11.55
CA LEU A 197 -4.09 7.54 11.10
C LEU A 197 -3.67 8.48 12.23
N PHE A 198 -4.60 8.95 13.07
CA PHE A 198 -4.25 9.83 14.20
C PHE A 198 -3.39 9.12 15.23
N GLU A 199 -3.77 7.91 15.64
CA GLU A 199 -2.97 7.07 16.55
C GLU A 199 -1.54 6.89 16.01
N ASN A 200 -1.41 6.53 14.74
CA ASN A 200 -0.12 6.31 14.11
C ASN A 200 0.70 7.60 13.99
N VAL A 201 0.11 8.72 13.60
CA VAL A 201 0.86 9.99 13.48
C VAL A 201 1.31 10.48 14.86
N THR A 202 0.46 10.39 15.89
CA THR A 202 0.85 10.66 17.28
C THR A 202 2.01 9.76 17.70
N ARG A 203 1.91 8.46 17.42
CA ARG A 203 2.97 7.50 17.71
C ARG A 203 4.27 7.83 16.98
N MET A 204 4.20 8.25 15.71
CA MET A 204 5.36 8.67 14.94
C MET A 204 6.02 9.93 15.51
N ARG A 205 5.25 10.88 16.05
CA ARG A 205 5.80 12.05 16.77
C ARG A 205 6.56 11.65 18.03
N GLU A 206 6.02 10.69 18.79
CA GLU A 206 6.61 10.26 20.06
C GLU A 206 7.96 9.54 19.90
N LYS A 207 8.08 8.63 18.91
CA LYS A 207 9.24 7.72 18.79
C LYS A 207 9.97 7.78 17.45
N GLY A 208 9.53 8.65 16.54
CA GLY A 208 10.05 8.71 15.18
C GLY A 208 9.44 7.65 14.26
N TRP A 209 9.40 7.97 12.97
CA TRP A 209 8.77 7.14 11.94
C TRP A 209 9.40 5.74 11.81
N TYR A 210 10.71 5.62 11.99
CA TYR A 210 11.42 4.34 11.81
C TYR A 210 11.06 3.34 12.93
N ALA A 211 11.04 3.79 14.18
CA ALA A 211 10.64 2.96 15.31
C ALA A 211 9.16 2.57 15.22
N TRP A 212 8.30 3.51 14.83
CA TRP A 212 6.88 3.25 14.54
C TRP A 212 6.71 2.20 13.42
N LEU A 213 7.49 2.30 12.34
CA LEU A 213 7.40 1.37 11.22
C LEU A 213 7.70 -0.07 11.63
N ARG A 214 8.71 -0.27 12.48
CA ARG A 214 9.04 -1.59 13.06
C ARG A 214 7.94 -2.10 13.99
N GLU A 215 7.35 -1.22 14.79
CA GLU A 215 6.20 -1.55 15.64
C GLU A 215 5.01 -2.01 14.80
N GLN A 216 4.73 -1.33 13.68
CA GLN A 216 3.66 -1.72 12.77
C GLN A 216 3.96 -3.03 12.04
N ASP A 217 5.19 -3.26 11.57
CA ASP A 217 5.56 -4.55 10.97
C ASP A 217 5.39 -5.70 11.96
N GLY A 218 5.77 -5.51 13.22
CA GLY A 218 5.48 -6.48 14.29
C GLY A 218 3.99 -6.65 14.56
N ARG A 219 3.24 -5.54 14.67
CA ARG A 219 1.78 -5.52 14.89
C ARG A 219 1.03 -6.19 13.75
N TRP A 220 1.55 -6.25 12.54
CA TRP A 220 0.82 -6.83 11.39
C TRP A 220 1.37 -8.19 10.97
N ARG A 221 1.88 -8.97 11.93
CA ARG A 221 2.32 -10.35 11.74
C ARG A 221 1.54 -11.36 12.56
N CYS A 222 1.33 -12.54 11.99
CA CYS A 222 0.72 -13.65 12.69
C CYS A 222 1.58 -14.05 13.89
N LEU A 223 0.96 -14.22 15.08
CA LEU A 223 1.71 -14.59 16.29
C LEU A 223 2.25 -16.02 16.26
N VAL A 224 1.73 -16.86 15.36
CA VAL A 224 2.13 -18.26 15.21
C VAL A 224 3.16 -18.40 14.09
N CYS A 225 2.79 -18.05 12.86
CA CYS A 225 3.65 -18.29 11.69
C CYS A 225 4.38 -17.05 11.17
N ARG A 226 4.20 -15.88 11.80
CA ARG A 226 4.86 -14.61 11.44
C ARG A 226 4.57 -14.08 10.02
N ALA A 227 3.65 -14.70 9.28
CA ALA A 227 3.14 -14.19 8.02
C ALA A 227 2.63 -12.76 8.19
N LYS A 228 2.90 -11.90 7.20
CA LYS A 228 2.39 -10.52 7.15
C LYS A 228 0.90 -10.55 6.82
N LEU A 229 0.14 -9.68 7.46
CA LEU A 229 -1.33 -9.73 7.42
C LEU A 229 -1.89 -8.42 6.91
N ALA A 230 -2.97 -8.50 6.14
CA ALA A 230 -3.74 -7.32 5.81
C ALA A 230 -4.73 -6.95 6.92
N TYR A 231 -5.16 -5.68 6.91
CA TYR A 231 -6.14 -5.12 7.84
C TYR A 231 -7.50 -5.83 7.86
N ASP A 232 -7.92 -6.36 6.71
CA ASP A 232 -9.20 -7.01 6.55
C ASP A 232 -9.20 -8.50 6.92
N GLU A 233 -8.03 -9.09 7.21
CA GLU A 233 -7.90 -10.49 7.60
C GLU A 233 -8.39 -10.70 9.04
N ARG A 234 -9.29 -11.67 9.21
CA ARG A 234 -9.76 -12.16 10.52
C ARG A 234 -9.11 -13.49 10.90
N THR A 235 -8.54 -14.16 9.90
CA THR A 235 -7.83 -15.42 10.02
C THR A 235 -6.55 -15.29 9.20
N CYS A 236 -5.43 -15.76 9.73
CA CYS A 236 -4.17 -15.76 9.00
C CYS A 236 -4.30 -16.66 7.76
N HIS A 237 -4.08 -16.10 6.58
CA HIS A 237 -4.16 -16.84 5.32
C HIS A 237 -3.12 -17.98 5.23
N ALA A 238 -1.99 -17.86 5.92
CA ALA A 238 -0.89 -18.83 5.85
C ALA A 238 -1.08 -20.04 6.80
N CYS A 239 -1.66 -19.85 7.99
CA CYS A 239 -1.76 -20.94 8.99
C CYS A 239 -3.17 -21.16 9.55
N GLY A 240 -4.19 -20.42 9.11
CA GLY A 240 -5.56 -20.59 9.56
C GLY A 240 -5.86 -20.12 10.99
N ARG A 241 -4.88 -19.53 11.70
CA ARG A 241 -5.09 -19.02 13.06
C ARG A 241 -6.00 -17.79 13.05
N ALA A 242 -7.03 -17.80 13.90
CA ALA A 242 -7.87 -16.63 14.15
C ALA A 242 -7.05 -15.47 14.74
N MET A 243 -7.31 -14.27 14.25
CA MET A 243 -6.61 -13.05 14.64
C MET A 243 -7.29 -12.37 15.81
N SER A 244 -6.50 -11.92 16.79
CA SER A 244 -6.99 -10.98 17.80
C SER A 244 -7.32 -9.63 17.14
N PRO A 245 -8.34 -8.89 17.61
CA PRO A 245 -8.55 -7.49 17.24
C PRO A 245 -7.25 -6.70 17.49
N ARG A 246 -6.91 -5.81 16.55
CA ARG A 246 -5.69 -4.99 16.61
C ARG A 246 -6.04 -3.53 16.66
#